data_AF-A0A453Q3P6-F1
#
_entry.id   AF-A0A453Q3P6-F1
#
_cell.length_a   1.000
_cell.length_b   1.000
_cell.length_c   1.000
_cell.angle_alpha   90.00
_cell.angle_beta   90.00
_cell.angle_gamma   90.00
#
_symmetry.space_group_name_H-M   'P 1'
#
loop_
_entity.id
_entity.type
_entity.pdbx_description
1 polymer ?
#
loop_
_entity_poly.entity_id
_entity_poly.type
_entity_poly.pdbx_seq_one_letter_code
_entity_poly.pdbx_strand_id
1 'polypeptide(L)' 'MLLLLDQESIALLEEFSKDPEPIVSQSCEVALSMLEYERSGKSFEFLFLQTPQVQQES' A
#
# COMPACT_ATOMS: atom_id res chain seq x y z
N MET A 1 -0.35 -1.47 -5.68
CA MET A 1 -1.63 -1.23 -4.95
C MET A 1 -1.43 -0.21 -3.83
N LEU A 2 -0.58 0.81 -4.03
CA LEU A 2 -0.39 1.91 -3.08
C LEU A 2 -0.56 3.29 -3.75
N LEU A 3 -0.99 3.31 -5.03
CA LEU A 3 -1.18 4.52 -5.85
C LEU A 3 -2.30 5.46 -5.37
N LEU A 4 -3.08 5.04 -4.37
CA LEU A 4 -4.14 5.84 -3.75
C LEU A 4 -3.77 6.36 -2.36
N LEU A 5 -2.53 6.13 -1.90
CA LEU A 5 -2.08 6.71 -0.64
C LEU A 5 -1.93 8.23 -0.83
N ASP A 6 -2.83 8.97 -0.20
CA ASP A 6 -2.73 10.42 -0.06
C ASP A 6 -1.46 10.81 0.70
N GLN A 7 -0.94 12.01 0.44
CA GLN A 7 0.27 12.49 1.14
C GLN A 7 0.15 12.44 2.67
N GLU A 8 -1.05 12.61 3.21
CA GLU A 8 -1.32 12.48 4.65
C GLU A 8 -1.09 11.05 5.15
N SER A 9 -1.50 10.04 4.39
CA SER A 9 -1.29 8.64 4.76
C SER A 9 0.19 8.24 4.71
N ILE A 10 0.98 8.87 3.84
CA ILE A 10 2.42 8.66 3.74
C ILE A 10 3.13 9.25 4.96
N ALA A 11 2.74 10.47 5.36
CA ALA A 11 3.26 11.09 6.57
C ALA A 11 2.96 10.24 7.82
N LEU A 12 1.76 9.64 7.88
CA LEU A 12 1.42 8.70 8.95
C LEU A 12 2.30 7.45 8.92
N LEU A 13 2.53 6.84 7.75
CA LEU A 13 3.43 5.69 7.63
C LEU A 13 4.86 6.01 8.07
N GLU A 14 5.37 7.21 7.78
CA GLU A 14 6.69 7.67 8.27
C GLU A 14 6.74 7.87 9.79
N GLU A 15 5.63 8.31 10.39
CA GLU A 15 5.49 8.42 11.84
C GLU A 15 5.45 7.03 12.50
N PHE A 16 4.63 6.13 11.98
CA PHE A 16 4.47 4.75 12.48
C PHE A 16 5.66 3.85 12.15
N SER A 17 6.49 4.19 11.17
CA SER A 17 7.78 3.53 10.94
C SER A 17 8.70 3.65 12.16
N LYS A 18 8.50 4.64 13.03
CA LYS A 18 9.27 4.85 14.27
C LYS A 18 8.56 4.34 15.52
N ASP A 19 7.44 3.63 15.34
CA ASP A 19 6.67 3.12 16.46
C ASP A 19 7.51 2.10 17.27
N PRO A 20 7.46 2.14 18.62
CA PRO A 20 8.16 1.18 19.47
C PRO A 20 7.69 -0.27 19.26
N GLU A 21 6.51 -0.48 18.67
CA GLU A 21 6.03 -1.79 18.29
C GLU A 21 6.73 -2.29 17.00
N PRO A 22 7.51 -3.38 17.06
CA PRO A 22 8.31 -3.83 15.93
C PRO A 22 7.46 -4.31 14.74
N ILE A 23 6.25 -4.81 15.00
CA ILE A 23 5.33 -5.26 13.94
C ILE A 23 4.80 -4.07 13.14
N VAL A 24 4.49 -2.96 13.82
CA VAL A 24 3.95 -1.75 13.20
C VAL A 24 5.02 -1.07 12.37
N SER A 25 6.21 -0.86 12.94
CA SER A 25 7.34 -0.24 12.24
C SER A 25 7.77 -1.04 11.01
N GLN A 26 7.96 -2.35 11.14
CA GLN A 26 8.35 -3.21 10.00
C GLN A 26 7.31 -3.21 8.89
N SER A 27 6.02 -3.23 9.24
CA SER A 27 4.94 -3.17 8.24
C SER A 27 4.93 -1.84 7.49
N CYS A 28 5.15 -0.73 8.21
CA CYS A 28 5.21 0.61 7.63
C CYS A 28 6.44 0.81 6.73
N GLU A 29 7.60 0.30 7.14
CA GLU A 29 8.82 0.33 6.33
C GLU A 29 8.67 -0.39 4.99
N VAL A 30 8.02 -1.57 5.00
CA VAL A 30 7.72 -2.32 3.76
C VAL A 30 6.74 -1.57 2.88
N ALA A 31 5.69 -0.97 3.45
CA ALA A 31 4.71 -0.18 2.70
C ALA A 31 5.36 1.05 2.03
N LEU A 32 6.22 1.77 2.74
CA LEU A 32 6.98 2.91 2.21
C LEU A 32 7.93 2.47 1.09
N SER A 33 8.65 1.36 1.28
CA SER A 33 9.56 0.80 0.28
C SER A 33 8.81 0.38 -1.00
N MET A 34 7.62 -0.22 -0.87
CA MET A 34 6.78 -0.57 -2.02
C MET A 34 6.26 0.66 -2.74
N LEU A 35 5.87 1.71 -2.01
CA LEU A 35 5.42 2.98 -2.58
C LEU A 35 6.55 3.68 -3.36
N GLU A 36 7.76 3.76 -2.81
CA GLU A 36 8.93 4.35 -3.49
C GLU A 36 9.30 3.57 -4.75
N TYR A 37 9.22 2.23 -4.70
CA TYR A 37 9.46 1.37 -5.84
C TYR A 37 8.42 1.58 -6.97
N GLU A 38 7.14 1.69 -6.62
CA GLU A 38 6.06 2.03 -7.56
C GLU A 38 6.29 3.43 -8.18
N ARG A 39 6.67 4.43 -7.37
CA ARG A 39 6.98 5.82 -7.82
C ARG A 39 8.22 5.89 -8.72
N SER A 40 9.21 5.04 -8.49
CA SER A 40 10.43 4.95 -9.30
C SER A 40 10.19 4.32 -10.68
N GLY A 41 8.93 4.02 -11.05
CA GLY A 41 8.57 3.58 -12.41
C GLY A 41 8.54 2.07 -12.61
N LYS A 42 8.51 1.28 -11.52
CA LYS A 42 8.26 -0.17 -11.58
C LYS A 42 6.86 -0.43 -11.02
N SER A 43 5.84 -0.17 -11.84
CA SER A 43 4.45 -0.51 -11.53
C SER A 43 4.34 -2.00 -11.26
N PHE A 44 4.16 -2.38 -9.99
CA PHE A 44 3.87 -3.75 -9.61
C PHE A 44 2.37 -3.96 -9.85
N GLU A 45 2.02 -4.36 -11.09
CA GLU A 45 0.72 -4.98 -11.41
C GLU A 45 0.64 -6.30 -10.64
N PHE A 46 0.28 -6.23 -9.37
CA PHE A 46 -0.01 -7.42 -8.59
C PHE A 46 -1.48 -7.43 -8.27
N LEU A 47 -2.19 -8.32 -8.99
CA LEU A 47 -3.50 -8.84 -8.64
C LEU A 47 -4.58 -7.76 -8.48
N PHE A 48 -5.49 -7.58 -9.43
CA PHE A 48 -6.49 -8.61 -9.68
C PHE A 48 -6.83 -9.40 -8.39
N LEU A 49 -7.27 -8.70 -7.34
CA LEU A 49 -8.36 -9.20 -6.53
C LEU A 49 -9.61 -8.97 -7.40
N GLN A 50 -9.90 -9.84 -8.37
CA GLN A 50 -10.74 -11.01 -8.14
C GLN A 50 -12.03 -10.63 -7.38
N THR A 51 -12.74 -9.58 -7.81
CA THR A 51 -14.20 -9.63 -7.71
C THR A 51 -14.64 -10.77 -8.63
N PRO A 52 -15.29 -11.84 -8.12
CA PRO A 52 -16.21 -12.54 -8.99
C PRO A 52 -17.21 -11.47 -9.45
N GLN A 53 -17.30 -11.30 -10.77
CA GLN A 53 -18.42 -10.62 -11.41
C GLN A 53 -19.67 -11.34 -10.92
N VAL A 54 -20.34 -10.82 -9.88
CA VAL A 54 -21.73 -11.19 -9.63
C VAL A 54 -22.49 -10.52 -10.76
N GLN A 55 -22.73 -11.33 -11.78
CA GLN A 55 -23.57 -11.03 -12.93
C GLN A 55 -24.80 -10.25 -12.48
N GLN A 56 -25.05 -9.11 -13.12
CA GLN A 56 -26.38 -8.51 -13.14
C GLN A 56 -27.37 -9.59 -13.59
N GLU A 57 -28.33 -9.95 -12.75
CA GLU A 57 -29.59 -10.52 -13.22
C GLU A 57 -30.72 -9.60 -12.79
N SER A 58 -31.32 -9.02 -13.82
CA SER A 58 -32.58 -8.29 -13.80
C SER A 58 -33.76 -9.27 -13.79
#